data_AF-A0A956LX86-F1
#
_entry.id   AF-A0A956LX86-F1
#
_cell.length_a   1.000
_cell.length_b   1.000
_cell.length_c   1.000
_cell.angle_alpha   90.00
_cell.angle_beta   90.00
_cell.angle_gamma   90.00
#
_symmetry.space_group_name_H-M   'P 1'
#
loop_
_entity.id
_entity.type
_entity.pdbx_description
1 polymer ?
#
loop_
_entity_poly.entity_id
_entity_poly.type
_entity_poly.pdbx_seq_one_letter_code
_entity_poly.pdbx_strand_id
1 'polypeptide(L)'
;MRIGDRLPVLDVRTRRDFLLGHVPGAVHRPENRLLDEPYLLPPRHRRFLVMGRNAEHEAAVVATLRHAGWIGAEPGEFAERARPGPLEEGPDRGRLWEPSPFLAEVAPHLPVQGDVVDLACGSGRNAVYLGLRRMDSLPSPARDKPTATDLAGGTVFGIDVLPDALRLARRLRRASGCGGSTVRFDRADLTDARAVRRWLPPSRYAVITCFRYLDRALLPAIEIALAPGGVVVYETFLVAQRDRHGKPRSPEFLLHPGELRRAFASLEIVEYREGEDAEGNILASLLARRS
;
A
#
# COMPACT_ATOMS: atom_id res chain seq x y z
N MET A 1 24.74 -1.54 -14.59
CA MET A 1 23.62 -1.13 -13.72
C MET A 1 22.34 -1.59 -14.41
N ARG A 2 21.61 -2.55 -13.84
CA ARG A 2 20.37 -3.06 -14.48
C ARG A 2 19.28 -2.00 -14.36
N ILE A 3 18.32 -2.02 -15.27
CA ILE A 3 17.17 -1.09 -15.35
C ILE A 3 16.21 -1.20 -14.12
N GLY A 4 16.63 -1.85 -13.03
CA GLY A 4 15.92 -1.95 -11.74
C GLY A 4 16.65 -1.40 -10.51
N ASP A 5 17.85 -0.80 -10.66
CA ASP A 5 18.71 -0.38 -9.53
C ASP A 5 18.67 1.13 -9.20
N ARG A 6 17.73 1.90 -9.76
CA ARG A 6 17.62 3.34 -9.42
C ARG A 6 16.71 3.53 -8.22
N LEU A 7 17.24 4.17 -7.18
CA LEU A 7 16.44 4.62 -6.03
C LEU A 7 15.29 5.53 -6.52
N PRO A 8 14.10 5.47 -5.89
CA PRO A 8 13.03 6.41 -6.18
C PRO A 8 13.51 7.86 -6.03
N VAL A 9 13.03 8.76 -6.87
CA VAL A 9 13.42 10.17 -6.86
C VAL A 9 12.22 11.03 -6.50
N LEU A 10 12.34 11.78 -5.41
CA LEU A 10 11.42 12.83 -5.00
C LEU A 10 11.92 14.17 -5.55
N ASP A 11 11.20 14.75 -6.50
CA ASP A 11 11.51 16.07 -7.04
C ASP A 11 10.72 17.15 -6.28
N VAL A 12 11.44 18.03 -5.58
CA VAL A 12 10.87 19.09 -4.75
C VAL A 12 11.00 20.48 -5.38
N ARG A 13 11.46 20.56 -6.64
CA ARG A 13 11.53 21.80 -7.42
C ARG A 13 10.13 22.32 -7.74
N THR A 14 10.03 23.43 -8.47
CA THR A 14 8.72 23.92 -8.88
C THR A 14 8.06 22.95 -9.85
N ARG A 15 6.71 22.94 -9.89
CA ARG A 15 5.98 22.12 -10.87
C ARG A 15 6.39 22.46 -12.31
N ARG A 16 6.71 23.73 -12.58
CA ARG A 16 7.19 24.17 -13.89
C ARG A 16 8.52 23.50 -14.24
N ASP A 17 9.48 23.50 -13.32
CA ASP A 17 10.81 22.89 -13.56
C ASP A 17 10.70 21.39 -13.78
N PHE A 18 9.83 20.72 -13.02
CA PHE A 18 9.55 19.30 -13.19
C PHE A 18 8.98 19.00 -14.59
N LEU A 19 7.94 19.74 -15.00
CA LEU A 19 7.28 19.54 -16.30
C LEU A 19 8.23 19.79 -17.48
N LEU A 20 9.15 20.75 -17.35
CA LEU A 20 10.15 21.09 -18.35
C LEU A 20 11.31 20.08 -18.43
N GLY A 21 11.48 19.22 -17.41
CA GLY A 21 12.55 18.23 -17.40
C GLY A 21 12.83 17.66 -16.02
N HIS A 22 12.63 16.36 -15.86
CA HIS A 22 12.93 15.62 -14.64
C HIS A 22 13.63 14.28 -14.93
N VAL A 23 14.20 13.67 -13.88
CA VAL A 23 14.82 12.34 -14.00
C VAL A 23 13.72 11.31 -14.29
N PRO A 24 13.93 10.38 -15.24
CA PRO A 24 12.96 9.32 -15.53
C PRO A 24 12.44 8.62 -14.28
N GLY A 25 11.11 8.57 -14.13
CA GLY A 25 10.44 7.96 -12.97
C GLY A 25 10.42 8.79 -11.69
N ALA A 26 10.94 10.03 -11.70
CA ALA A 26 10.81 10.95 -10.58
C ALA A 26 9.35 11.32 -10.31
N VAL A 27 9.06 11.68 -9.06
CA VAL A 27 7.73 12.11 -8.62
C VAL A 27 7.83 13.49 -8.01
N HIS A 28 7.01 14.41 -8.51
CA HIS A 28 6.98 15.79 -8.07
C HIS A 28 6.17 15.96 -6.79
N ARG A 29 6.77 16.42 -5.71
CA ARG A 29 6.02 16.96 -4.56
C ARG A 29 6.70 18.22 -4.06
N PRO A 30 6.03 19.38 -4.10
CA PRO A 30 6.66 20.62 -3.67
C PRO A 30 6.97 20.56 -2.17
N GLU A 31 8.13 21.10 -1.80
CA GLU A 31 8.65 21.09 -0.42
C GLU A 31 7.60 21.48 0.62
N ASN A 32 6.83 22.55 0.33
CA ASN A 32 5.81 23.09 1.22
C ASN A 32 4.58 22.20 1.44
N ARG A 33 4.50 21.02 0.80
CA ARG A 33 3.41 20.04 0.98
C ARG A 33 3.89 18.67 1.43
N LEU A 34 5.20 18.44 1.55
CA LEU A 34 5.75 17.12 1.85
C LEU A 34 5.19 16.54 3.15
N LEU A 35 5.08 17.38 4.18
CA LEU A 35 4.60 16.97 5.50
C LEU A 35 3.07 17.00 5.63
N ASP A 36 2.37 17.63 4.68
CA ASP A 36 0.90 17.65 4.61
C ASP A 36 0.35 16.38 3.93
N GLU A 37 1.13 15.78 3.04
CA GLU A 37 0.76 14.61 2.25
C GLU A 37 1.72 13.42 2.49
N PRO A 38 2.03 13.05 3.75
CA PRO A 38 3.05 12.04 4.06
C PRO A 38 2.70 10.64 3.54
N TYR A 39 1.42 10.39 3.26
CA TYR A 39 0.92 9.14 2.66
C TYR A 39 1.32 8.97 1.19
N LEU A 40 1.86 10.01 0.54
CA LEU A 40 2.40 9.95 -0.82
C LEU A 40 3.91 9.71 -0.85
N LEU A 41 4.59 9.80 0.31
CA LEU A 41 6.03 9.60 0.42
C LEU A 41 6.38 8.10 0.57
N PRO A 42 7.64 7.72 0.35
CA PRO A 42 8.09 6.35 0.60
C PRO A 42 7.95 5.96 2.08
N PRO A 43 7.95 4.65 2.39
CA PRO A 43 8.13 4.19 3.76
C PRO A 43 9.35 4.85 4.42
N ARG A 44 9.28 5.07 5.73
CA ARG A 44 10.26 5.90 6.48
C ARG A 44 11.71 5.43 6.34
N HIS A 45 11.91 4.12 6.24
CA HIS A 45 13.22 3.46 6.13
C HIS A 45 13.62 3.20 4.68
N ARG A 46 12.70 3.35 3.72
CA ARG A 46 12.98 3.14 2.30
C ARG A 46 13.96 4.22 1.84
N ARG A 47 15.07 3.80 1.23
CA ARG A 47 16.02 4.74 0.62
C ARG A 47 15.43 5.40 -0.61
N PHE A 48 15.53 6.73 -0.71
CA PHE A 48 15.12 7.51 -1.89
C PHE A 48 15.96 8.78 -2.00
N LEU A 49 16.07 9.30 -3.23
CA LEU A 49 16.84 10.50 -3.52
C LEU A 49 15.92 11.73 -3.56
N VAL A 50 16.41 12.86 -3.05
CA VAL A 50 15.75 14.16 -3.15
C VAL A 50 16.42 14.97 -4.25
N MET A 51 15.63 15.46 -5.21
CA MET A 51 16.06 16.39 -6.25
C MET A 51 15.60 17.80 -5.92
N GLY A 52 16.57 18.69 -5.73
CA GLY A 52 16.37 20.08 -5.36
C GLY A 52 16.81 21.03 -6.45
N ARG A 53 16.93 22.31 -6.10
CA ARG A 53 17.37 23.38 -7.03
C ARG A 53 18.88 23.42 -7.16
N ASN A 54 19.56 23.03 -6.08
CA ASN A 54 21.00 22.93 -5.90
C ASN A 54 21.27 21.98 -4.71
N ALA A 55 22.54 21.67 -4.44
CA ALA A 55 22.92 20.76 -3.37
C ALA A 55 22.52 21.24 -1.96
N GLU A 56 22.62 22.55 -1.69
CA GLU A 56 22.19 23.14 -0.42
C GLU A 56 20.69 22.92 -0.16
N HIS A 57 19.86 23.12 -1.18
CA HIS A 57 18.42 22.89 -1.10
C HIS A 57 18.09 21.40 -0.89
N GLU A 58 18.80 20.49 -1.56
CA GLU A 58 18.64 19.04 -1.35
C GLU A 58 18.97 18.67 0.10
N ALA A 59 20.10 19.14 0.63
CA ALA A 59 20.52 18.88 2.00
C ALA A 59 19.50 19.40 3.04
N ALA A 60 18.97 20.61 2.83
CA ALA A 60 17.96 21.20 3.72
C ALA A 60 16.65 20.40 3.76
N VAL A 61 16.17 19.94 2.60
CA VAL A 61 14.96 19.13 2.48
C VAL A 61 15.16 17.75 3.09
N VAL A 62 16.30 17.11 2.84
CA VAL A 62 16.66 15.82 3.46
C VAL A 62 16.72 15.95 4.98
N ALA A 63 17.34 17.00 5.51
CA ALA A 63 17.37 17.24 6.95
C ALA A 63 15.96 17.37 7.54
N THR A 64 15.07 18.12 6.87
CA THR A 64 13.66 18.26 7.26
C THR A 64 12.93 16.92 7.25
N LEU A 65 13.07 16.13 6.19
CA LEU A 65 12.46 14.80 6.06
C LEU A 65 12.96 13.84 7.14
N ARG A 66 14.28 13.81 7.40
CA ARG A 66 14.88 12.97 8.44
C ARG A 66 14.42 13.37 9.83
N HIS A 67 14.31 14.68 10.11
CA HIS A 67 13.75 15.18 11.36
C HIS A 67 12.28 14.77 11.54
N ALA A 68 11.51 14.79 10.44
CA ALA A 68 10.14 14.28 10.42
C ALA A 68 10.04 12.74 10.42
N GLY A 69 11.18 12.04 10.42
CA GLY A 69 11.32 10.58 10.57
C GLY A 69 11.39 9.78 9.27
N TRP A 70 11.64 10.39 8.10
CA TRP A 70 12.02 9.70 6.87
C TRP A 70 13.53 9.53 6.81
N ILE A 71 14.03 8.56 7.58
CA ILE A 71 15.47 8.35 7.74
C ILE A 71 16.15 7.88 6.44
N GLY A 72 15.40 7.28 5.51
CA GLY A 72 15.90 6.84 4.21
C GLY A 72 16.07 7.95 3.16
N ALA A 73 15.75 9.21 3.48
CA ALA A 73 15.96 10.33 2.55
C ALA A 73 17.46 10.60 2.36
N GLU A 74 17.90 10.75 1.10
CA GLU A 74 19.28 11.03 0.71
C GLU A 74 19.34 12.17 -0.32
N PRO A 75 20.37 13.05 -0.28
CA PRO A 75 20.59 14.02 -1.36
C PRO A 75 20.84 13.28 -2.67
N GLY A 76 20.28 13.81 -3.76
CA GLY A 76 20.43 13.20 -5.08
C GLY A 76 21.70 13.62 -5.82
N GLU A 77 22.31 14.74 -5.41
CA GLU A 77 23.47 15.39 -6.03
C GLU A 77 23.22 15.70 -7.51
N PHE A 78 21.97 15.96 -7.89
CA PHE A 78 21.58 16.13 -9.30
C PHE A 78 22.11 17.44 -9.90
N ALA A 79 22.41 18.43 -9.05
CA ALA A 79 23.04 19.68 -9.45
C ALA A 79 24.55 19.54 -9.72
N GLU A 80 25.20 18.51 -9.15
CA GLU A 80 26.66 18.33 -9.17
C GLU A 80 27.10 17.19 -10.07
N ARG A 81 26.27 16.15 -10.24
CA ARG A 81 26.54 15.02 -11.13
C ARG A 81 26.22 15.38 -12.57
N ALA A 82 27.08 14.98 -13.52
CA ALA A 82 26.75 14.99 -14.94
C ALA A 82 25.40 14.28 -15.11
N ARG A 83 24.41 15.00 -15.69
CA ARG A 83 23.00 14.59 -15.72
C ARG A 83 22.87 13.11 -16.11
N PRO A 84 22.20 12.24 -15.33
CA PRO A 84 22.31 10.78 -15.43
C PRO A 84 21.60 10.16 -16.65
N GLY A 85 21.37 10.92 -17.72
CA GLY A 85 20.66 10.50 -18.93
C GLY A 85 19.72 11.59 -19.46
N PRO A 86 18.91 11.26 -20.48
CA PRO A 86 17.87 12.16 -20.98
C PRO A 86 16.83 12.44 -19.89
N LEU A 87 16.37 13.69 -19.82
CA LEU A 87 15.26 14.08 -18.96
C LEU A 87 13.93 13.67 -19.59
N GLU A 88 12.94 13.38 -18.75
CA GLU A 88 11.54 13.26 -19.16
C GLU A 88 10.83 14.60 -19.01
N GLU A 89 9.89 14.86 -19.92
CA GLU A 89 9.00 16.02 -19.89
C GLU A 89 7.57 15.58 -19.58
N GLY A 90 6.80 16.48 -18.97
CA GLY A 90 5.38 16.25 -18.67
C GLY A 90 5.10 15.74 -17.25
N PRO A 91 3.89 15.21 -17.00
CA PRO A 91 3.40 14.93 -15.63
C PRO A 91 4.07 13.71 -14.98
N ASP A 92 3.87 13.55 -13.67
CA ASP A 92 4.30 12.39 -12.89
C ASP A 92 3.92 11.07 -13.58
N ARG A 93 4.89 10.19 -13.76
CA ARG A 93 4.68 8.80 -14.22
C ARG A 93 5.08 7.76 -13.16
N GLY A 94 5.76 8.18 -12.10
CA GLY A 94 6.23 7.33 -11.00
C GLY A 94 5.30 7.30 -9.78
N ARG A 95 5.68 6.50 -8.79
CA ARG A 95 5.06 6.46 -7.45
C ARG A 95 6.15 6.36 -6.39
N LEU A 96 6.01 7.12 -5.30
CA LEU A 96 6.88 7.05 -4.14
C LEU A 96 6.31 6.20 -3.02
N TRP A 97 4.99 6.24 -2.83
CA TRP A 97 4.31 5.41 -1.85
C TRP A 97 4.37 3.93 -2.28
N GLU A 98 4.47 3.06 -1.30
CA GLU A 98 4.50 1.60 -1.48
C GLU A 98 3.37 0.95 -0.62
N PRO A 99 2.80 -0.19 -1.04
CA PRO A 99 1.92 -0.99 -0.18
C PRO A 99 2.70 -1.59 1.00
N SER A 100 2.03 -2.39 1.84
CA SER A 100 2.77 -3.21 2.82
C SER A 100 3.82 -4.09 2.12
N PRO A 101 5.05 -4.20 2.64
CA PRO A 101 6.10 -5.05 2.05
C PRO A 101 5.66 -6.49 1.84
N PHE A 102 4.98 -7.08 2.82
CA PHE A 102 4.48 -8.45 2.71
C PHE A 102 3.42 -8.57 1.61
N LEU A 103 2.54 -7.58 1.45
CA LEU A 103 1.57 -7.57 0.35
C LEU A 103 2.26 -7.54 -1.01
N ALA A 104 3.29 -6.70 -1.17
CA ALA A 104 4.06 -6.62 -2.41
C ALA A 104 4.78 -7.94 -2.73
N GLU A 105 5.33 -8.59 -1.70
CA GLU A 105 6.01 -9.88 -1.81
C GLU A 105 5.07 -10.99 -2.28
N VAL A 106 3.88 -11.11 -1.67
CA VAL A 106 2.93 -12.18 -2.02
C VAL A 106 2.04 -11.84 -3.21
N ALA A 107 2.06 -10.59 -3.69
CA ALA A 107 1.23 -10.11 -4.79
C ALA A 107 1.21 -11.03 -6.02
N PRO A 108 2.33 -11.60 -6.50
CA PRO A 108 2.33 -12.51 -7.65
C PRO A 108 1.44 -13.74 -7.49
N HIS A 109 1.14 -14.17 -6.25
CA HIS A 109 0.30 -15.32 -5.95
C HIS A 109 -1.20 -14.98 -5.82
N LEU A 110 -1.56 -13.70 -5.89
CA LEU A 110 -2.94 -13.25 -5.69
C LEU A 110 -3.73 -13.29 -7.00
N PRO A 111 -5.00 -13.76 -6.97
CA PRO A 111 -5.92 -13.65 -8.11
C PRO A 111 -6.07 -12.20 -8.60
N VAL A 112 -6.04 -12.02 -9.92
CA VAL A 112 -6.25 -10.71 -10.56
C VAL A 112 -7.72 -10.47 -10.93
N GLN A 113 -8.57 -11.50 -10.92
CA GLN A 113 -10.01 -11.42 -11.17
C GLN A 113 -10.81 -11.52 -9.86
N GLY A 114 -12.08 -11.08 -9.90
CA GLY A 114 -13.01 -11.14 -8.76
C GLY A 114 -12.89 -9.96 -7.78
N ASP A 115 -13.80 -9.86 -6.81
CA ASP A 115 -13.78 -8.73 -5.86
C ASP A 115 -12.62 -8.86 -4.84
N VAL A 116 -12.05 -7.74 -4.42
CA VAL A 116 -11.16 -7.62 -3.26
C VAL A 116 -11.84 -6.82 -2.16
N VAL A 117 -11.59 -7.17 -0.89
CA VAL A 117 -11.80 -6.24 0.22
C VAL A 117 -10.53 -6.07 1.06
N ASP A 118 -10.19 -4.81 1.34
CA ASP A 118 -9.12 -4.38 2.24
C ASP A 118 -9.77 -3.87 3.54
N LEU A 119 -9.66 -4.67 4.60
CA LEU A 119 -10.27 -4.44 5.90
C LEU A 119 -9.37 -3.56 6.76
N ALA A 120 -9.96 -2.55 7.42
CA ALA A 120 -9.23 -1.50 8.14
C ALA A 120 -8.15 -0.86 7.24
N CYS A 121 -8.55 -0.44 6.04
CA CYS A 121 -7.65 -0.07 4.95
C CYS A 121 -6.81 1.19 5.22
N GLY A 122 -7.15 1.96 6.26
CA GLY A 122 -6.51 3.21 6.61
C GLY A 122 -6.50 4.20 5.45
N SER A 123 -5.32 4.68 5.08
CA SER A 123 -5.14 5.59 3.94
C SER A 123 -5.15 4.88 2.58
N GLY A 124 -5.47 3.58 2.51
CA GLY A 124 -5.79 2.85 1.30
C GLY A 124 -4.63 2.46 0.39
N ARG A 125 -3.37 2.44 0.87
CA ARG A 125 -2.20 2.07 0.03
C ARG A 125 -2.32 0.67 -0.55
N ASN A 126 -2.75 -0.30 0.25
CA ASN A 126 -2.96 -1.69 -0.18
C ASN A 126 -4.11 -1.79 -1.20
N ALA A 127 -5.28 -1.23 -0.88
CA ALA A 127 -6.41 -1.15 -1.80
C ALA A 127 -6.05 -0.51 -3.16
N VAL A 128 -5.36 0.64 -3.15
CA VAL A 128 -4.95 1.31 -4.41
C VAL A 128 -3.92 0.48 -5.17
N TYR A 129 -2.95 -0.14 -4.49
CA TYR A 129 -1.98 -1.03 -5.12
C TYR A 129 -2.65 -2.22 -5.82
N LEU A 130 -3.60 -2.88 -5.16
CA LEU A 130 -4.37 -3.98 -5.74
C LEU A 130 -5.22 -3.52 -6.93
N GLY A 131 -5.80 -2.32 -6.86
CA GLY A 131 -6.51 -1.71 -7.98
C GLY A 131 -5.62 -1.45 -9.20
N LEU A 132 -4.41 -0.93 -8.99
CA LEU A 132 -3.45 -0.70 -10.07
C LEU A 132 -2.98 -2.00 -10.71
N ARG A 133 -2.64 -3.01 -9.91
CA ARG A 133 -2.25 -4.33 -10.44
C ARG A 133 -3.31 -4.94 -11.35
N ARG A 134 -4.58 -4.73 -11.03
CA ARG A 134 -5.70 -5.21 -11.87
C ARG A 134 -5.77 -4.46 -13.17
N MET A 135 -5.63 -3.13 -13.13
CA MET A 135 -5.59 -2.31 -14.34
C MET A 135 -4.43 -2.72 -15.26
N ASP A 136 -3.25 -3.00 -14.70
CA ASP A 136 -2.08 -3.46 -15.45
C ASP A 136 -2.26 -4.87 -16.05
N SER A 137 -3.16 -5.68 -15.46
CA SER A 137 -3.46 -7.05 -15.90
C SER A 137 -4.60 -7.11 -16.93
N LEU A 138 -5.33 -6.01 -17.15
CA LEU A 138 -6.37 -5.92 -18.18
C LEU A 138 -5.72 -5.67 -19.55
N PRO A 139 -6.23 -6.26 -20.64
CA PRO A 139 -5.74 -5.96 -21.97
C PRO A 139 -5.87 -4.47 -22.28
N SER A 140 -4.79 -3.87 -22.81
CA SER A 140 -4.76 -2.45 -23.20
C SER A 140 -5.87 -2.14 -24.22
N PRO A 141 -6.58 -1.00 -24.13
CA PRO A 141 -7.67 -0.65 -25.03
C PRO A 141 -7.12 -0.24 -26.40
N ALA A 142 -6.60 -1.20 -27.16
CA ALA A 142 -6.46 -1.09 -28.59
C ALA A 142 -7.76 -1.62 -29.23
N ARG A 143 -8.75 -0.73 -29.34
CA ARG A 143 -10.07 -0.83 -30.02
C ARG A 143 -11.28 -0.88 -29.08
N ASP A 144 -12.12 0.15 -29.25
CA ASP A 144 -13.51 0.32 -28.81
C ASP A 144 -13.83 0.30 -27.31
N LYS A 145 -15.02 0.85 -27.00
CA LYS A 145 -15.58 1.01 -25.65
C LYS A 145 -15.42 -0.29 -24.85
N PRO A 146 -15.08 -0.19 -23.54
CA PRO A 146 -14.94 -1.37 -22.69
C PRO A 146 -16.21 -2.22 -22.75
N THR A 147 -16.03 -3.50 -23.03
CA THR A 147 -17.08 -4.51 -23.06
C THR A 147 -17.45 -4.92 -21.63
N ALA A 148 -18.60 -5.56 -21.44
CA ALA A 148 -19.01 -6.10 -20.13
C ALA A 148 -17.99 -7.12 -19.56
N THR A 149 -17.16 -7.72 -20.41
CA THR A 149 -16.11 -8.67 -20.05
C THR A 149 -14.83 -7.97 -19.54
N ASP A 150 -14.56 -6.74 -19.98
CA ASP A 150 -13.45 -5.91 -19.44
C ASP A 150 -13.73 -5.44 -17.99
N LEU A 151 -15.01 -5.48 -17.58
CA LEU A 151 -15.46 -5.25 -16.22
C LEU A 151 -15.31 -6.49 -15.31
N ALA A 152 -14.80 -7.62 -15.81
CA ALA A 152 -14.55 -8.84 -15.03
C ALA A 152 -13.39 -8.72 -14.02
N GLY A 153 -12.62 -7.62 -14.04
CA GLY A 153 -11.52 -7.36 -13.11
C GLY A 153 -11.92 -7.19 -11.63
N GLY A 154 -13.23 -7.16 -11.34
CA GLY A 154 -13.78 -7.03 -9.99
C GLY A 154 -13.47 -5.70 -9.31
N THR A 155 -14.21 -5.37 -8.25
CA THR A 155 -13.98 -4.11 -7.51
C THR A 155 -13.07 -4.35 -6.32
N VAL A 156 -12.19 -3.40 -6.02
CA VAL A 156 -11.45 -3.35 -4.76
C VAL A 156 -12.18 -2.43 -3.78
N PHE A 157 -12.63 -2.98 -2.66
CA PHE A 157 -13.28 -2.24 -1.58
C PHE A 157 -12.32 -2.00 -0.43
N GLY A 158 -12.02 -0.75 -0.09
CA GLY A 158 -11.31 -0.40 1.13
C GLY A 158 -12.29 0.05 2.21
N ILE A 159 -12.30 -0.64 3.35
CA ILE A 159 -13.23 -0.39 4.45
C ILE A 159 -12.47 0.11 5.66
N ASP A 160 -12.93 1.24 6.22
CA ASP A 160 -12.36 1.79 7.46
C ASP A 160 -13.42 2.55 8.26
N VAL A 161 -13.25 2.65 9.57
CA VAL A 161 -14.15 3.42 10.43
C VAL A 161 -13.80 4.91 10.42
N LEU A 162 -12.54 5.25 10.13
CA LEU A 162 -11.97 6.58 10.23
C LEU A 162 -12.26 7.42 8.96
N PRO A 163 -13.12 8.45 9.04
CA PRO A 163 -13.48 9.25 7.87
C PRO A 163 -12.26 9.99 7.29
N ASP A 164 -11.30 10.38 8.14
CA ASP A 164 -10.09 11.10 7.76
C ASP A 164 -9.15 10.22 6.92
N ALA A 165 -8.97 8.96 7.34
CA ALA A 165 -8.19 7.97 6.61
C ALA A 165 -8.80 7.73 5.22
N LEU A 166 -10.14 7.58 5.14
CA LEU A 166 -10.85 7.43 3.86
C LEU A 166 -10.80 8.68 2.98
N ARG A 167 -10.65 9.90 3.54
CA ARG A 167 -10.39 11.10 2.73
C ARG A 167 -9.01 11.02 2.08
N LEU A 168 -7.99 10.59 2.82
CA LEU A 168 -6.63 10.39 2.28
C LEU A 168 -6.62 9.26 1.25
N ALA A 169 -7.31 8.14 1.50
CA ALA A 169 -7.43 7.02 0.57
C ALA A 169 -8.04 7.43 -0.79
N ARG A 170 -9.10 8.25 -0.77
CA ARG A 170 -9.69 8.80 -2.00
C ARG A 170 -8.74 9.77 -2.72
N ARG A 171 -7.91 10.54 -1.99
CA ARG A 171 -6.87 11.38 -2.59
C ARG A 171 -5.78 10.55 -3.24
N LEU A 172 -5.27 9.52 -2.54
CA LEU A 172 -4.26 8.59 -3.05
C LEU A 172 -4.74 7.89 -4.34
N ARG A 173 -5.99 7.40 -4.34
CA ARG A 173 -6.61 6.79 -5.52
C ARG A 173 -6.59 7.73 -6.73
N ARG A 174 -7.04 8.98 -6.54
CA ARG A 174 -7.05 9.99 -7.61
C ARG A 174 -5.64 10.34 -8.09
N ALA A 175 -4.71 10.55 -7.16
CA ALA A 175 -3.31 10.85 -7.46
C ALA A 175 -2.61 9.71 -8.20
N SER A 176 -3.08 8.47 -8.02
CA SER A 176 -2.54 7.28 -8.69
C SER A 176 -3.23 6.95 -10.02
N GLY A 177 -4.15 7.79 -10.51
CA GLY A 177 -4.88 7.55 -11.76
C GLY A 177 -5.89 6.39 -11.68
N CYS A 178 -6.22 5.91 -10.49
CA CYS A 178 -7.09 4.76 -10.33
C CYS A 178 -8.58 5.17 -10.34
N GLY A 179 -9.37 4.56 -11.23
CA GLY A 179 -10.79 4.86 -11.40
C GLY A 179 -11.62 4.56 -10.15
N GLY A 180 -12.72 5.31 -9.95
CA GLY A 180 -13.65 5.06 -8.83
C GLY A 180 -14.49 3.79 -8.99
N SER A 181 -14.56 3.24 -10.21
CA SER A 181 -15.11 1.92 -10.48
C SER A 181 -14.16 0.80 -10.06
N THR A 182 -12.85 1.04 -10.11
CA THR A 182 -11.81 0.05 -9.76
C THR A 182 -11.60 -0.05 -8.25
N VAL A 183 -11.47 1.09 -7.57
CA VAL A 183 -11.24 1.16 -6.12
C VAL A 183 -12.30 2.04 -5.45
N ARG A 184 -13.05 1.45 -4.52
CA ARG A 184 -14.09 2.12 -3.73
C ARG A 184 -13.71 2.13 -2.27
N PHE A 185 -14.08 3.21 -1.58
CA PHE A 185 -13.78 3.41 -0.17
C PHE A 185 -15.05 3.75 0.57
N ASP A 186 -15.38 2.92 1.56
CA ASP A 186 -16.62 3.01 2.32
C ASP A 186 -16.33 2.99 3.82
N ARG A 187 -17.16 3.73 4.55
CA ARG A 187 -17.06 3.80 6.01
C ARG A 187 -17.88 2.69 6.63
N ALA A 188 -17.25 1.88 7.47
CA ALA A 188 -17.96 0.91 8.29
C ALA A 188 -17.18 0.63 9.58
N ASP A 189 -17.90 0.34 10.65
CA ASP A 189 -17.34 -0.18 11.88
C ASP A 189 -17.30 -1.70 11.79
N LEU A 190 -16.09 -2.28 11.74
CA LEU A 190 -15.92 -3.74 11.61
C LEU A 190 -16.22 -4.49 12.91
N THR A 191 -16.51 -3.80 14.01
CA THR A 191 -17.01 -4.39 15.25
C THR A 191 -18.54 -4.53 15.25
N ASP A 192 -19.24 -3.87 14.32
CA ASP A 192 -20.69 -3.97 14.15
C ASP A 192 -21.05 -5.20 13.29
N ALA A 193 -21.82 -6.14 13.85
CA ALA A 193 -22.20 -7.38 13.17
C ALA A 193 -23.06 -7.19 11.90
N ARG A 194 -23.79 -6.08 11.76
CA ARG A 194 -24.51 -5.74 10.52
C ARG A 194 -23.54 -5.25 9.46
N ALA A 195 -22.55 -4.43 9.84
CA ALA A 195 -21.49 -4.00 8.95
C ALA A 195 -20.66 -5.18 8.45
N VAL A 196 -20.27 -6.10 9.35
CA VAL A 196 -19.57 -7.34 9.00
C VAL A 196 -20.40 -8.16 8.00
N ARG A 197 -21.69 -8.39 8.25
CA ARG A 197 -22.55 -9.13 7.30
C ARG A 197 -22.69 -8.47 5.94
N ARG A 198 -22.71 -7.14 5.89
CA ARG A 198 -22.78 -6.38 4.64
C ARG A 198 -21.48 -6.48 3.84
N TRP A 199 -20.34 -6.37 4.52
CA TRP A 199 -19.03 -6.26 3.87
C TRP A 199 -18.30 -7.58 3.70
N LEU A 200 -18.64 -8.61 4.48
CA LEU A 200 -18.12 -9.97 4.38
C LEU A 200 -19.26 -10.97 4.14
N PRO A 201 -20.02 -10.84 3.03
CA PRO A 201 -20.99 -11.87 2.67
C PRO A 201 -20.25 -13.15 2.23
N PRO A 202 -20.86 -14.34 2.40
CA PRO A 202 -20.22 -15.61 2.06
C PRO A 202 -19.76 -15.69 0.60
N SER A 203 -18.60 -16.32 0.37
CA SER A 203 -18.09 -16.71 -0.95
C SER A 203 -18.01 -15.59 -2.00
N ARG A 204 -17.65 -14.37 -1.59
CA ARG A 204 -17.62 -13.20 -2.47
C ARG A 204 -16.23 -12.83 -2.98
N TYR A 205 -15.23 -12.87 -2.13
CA TYR A 205 -13.95 -12.22 -2.43
C TYR A 205 -12.91 -13.19 -2.93
N ALA A 206 -12.27 -12.82 -4.03
CA ALA A 206 -11.08 -13.50 -4.52
C ALA A 206 -9.84 -13.17 -3.66
N VAL A 207 -9.82 -11.98 -3.04
CA VAL A 207 -8.76 -11.56 -2.12
C VAL A 207 -9.35 -10.78 -0.96
N ILE A 208 -8.95 -11.11 0.27
CA ILE A 208 -9.21 -10.31 1.47
C ILE A 208 -7.86 -9.89 2.05
N THR A 209 -7.65 -8.59 2.29
CA THR A 209 -6.46 -8.09 2.99
C THR A 209 -6.84 -7.50 4.35
N CYS A 210 -6.02 -7.74 5.37
CA CYS A 210 -6.18 -7.14 6.70
C CYS A 210 -4.80 -6.88 7.30
N PHE A 211 -4.42 -5.61 7.42
CA PHE A 211 -3.10 -5.19 7.87
C PHE A 211 -3.19 -4.31 9.11
N ARG A 212 -2.35 -4.59 10.11
CA ARG A 212 -2.20 -3.78 11.34
C ARG A 212 -3.53 -3.54 12.09
N TYR A 213 -4.45 -4.49 11.95
CA TYR A 213 -5.74 -4.53 12.63
C TYR A 213 -5.94 -5.94 13.19
N LEU A 214 -6.61 -6.05 14.33
CA LEU A 214 -6.99 -7.32 14.93
C LEU A 214 -8.35 -7.18 15.61
N ASP A 215 -9.32 -7.92 15.09
CA ASP A 215 -10.54 -8.28 15.79
C ASP A 215 -10.74 -9.78 15.61
N ARG A 216 -10.64 -10.53 16.72
CA ARG A 216 -10.75 -11.99 16.70
C ARG A 216 -12.13 -12.46 16.25
N ALA A 217 -13.18 -11.67 16.51
CA ALA A 217 -14.53 -12.00 16.07
C ALA A 217 -14.69 -11.92 14.54
N LEU A 218 -13.79 -11.21 13.86
CA LEU A 218 -13.80 -11.05 12.41
C LEU A 218 -13.17 -12.23 11.66
N LEU A 219 -12.30 -13.03 12.32
CA LEU A 219 -11.53 -14.09 11.67
C LEU A 219 -12.41 -15.16 10.99
N PRO A 220 -13.47 -15.69 11.63
CA PRO A 220 -14.37 -16.64 10.97
C PRO A 220 -15.14 -16.02 9.79
N ALA A 221 -15.53 -14.74 9.91
CA ALA A 221 -16.25 -14.04 8.85
C ALA A 221 -15.37 -13.81 7.60
N ILE A 222 -14.07 -13.56 7.81
CA ILE A 222 -13.08 -13.46 6.72
C ILE A 222 -13.04 -14.76 5.94
N GLU A 223 -12.90 -15.91 6.63
CA GLU A 223 -12.84 -17.21 5.99
C GLU A 223 -14.11 -17.53 5.18
N ILE A 224 -15.28 -17.29 5.78
CA ILE A 224 -16.58 -17.52 5.13
C ILE A 224 -16.73 -16.67 3.85
N ALA A 225 -16.20 -15.45 3.86
CA ALA A 225 -16.34 -14.51 2.75
C ALA A 225 -15.41 -14.78 1.56
N LEU A 226 -14.39 -15.62 1.71
CA LEU A 226 -13.52 -16.03 0.61
C LEU A 226 -14.31 -16.83 -0.43
N ALA A 227 -14.26 -16.46 -1.70
CA ALA A 227 -14.74 -17.30 -2.79
C ALA A 227 -13.90 -18.60 -2.87
N PRO A 228 -14.39 -19.67 -3.53
CA PRO A 228 -13.55 -20.83 -3.86
C PRO A 228 -12.28 -20.40 -4.60
N GLY A 229 -11.12 -20.89 -4.19
CA GLY A 229 -9.81 -20.44 -4.69
C GLY A 229 -9.36 -19.06 -4.20
N GLY A 230 -10.18 -18.37 -3.41
CA GLY A 230 -9.88 -17.05 -2.85
C GLY A 230 -8.82 -17.09 -1.77
N VAL A 231 -8.14 -15.97 -1.55
CA VAL A 231 -7.02 -15.88 -0.61
C VAL A 231 -7.20 -14.79 0.43
N VAL A 232 -6.72 -15.02 1.65
CA VAL A 232 -6.56 -14.01 2.70
C VAL A 232 -5.08 -13.66 2.84
N VAL A 233 -4.78 -12.36 2.87
CA VAL A 233 -3.47 -11.82 3.25
C VAL A 233 -3.63 -11.05 4.55
N TYR A 234 -3.04 -11.54 5.62
CA TYR A 234 -3.18 -10.98 6.96
C TYR A 234 -1.82 -10.67 7.56
N GLU A 235 -1.63 -9.47 8.10
CA GLU A 235 -0.43 -9.15 8.87
C GLU A 235 -0.71 -8.22 10.04
N THR A 236 -0.38 -8.63 11.26
CA THR A 236 -0.55 -7.78 12.45
C THR A 236 0.47 -8.10 13.54
N PHE A 237 0.48 -7.29 14.61
CA PHE A 237 1.51 -7.33 15.65
C PHE A 237 1.40 -8.56 16.57
N LEU A 238 2.55 -9.10 16.94
CA LEU A 238 2.68 -10.10 18.00
C LEU A 238 2.80 -9.42 19.38
N VAL A 239 2.50 -10.14 20.45
CA VAL A 239 2.69 -9.67 21.84
C VAL A 239 4.11 -9.16 22.11
N ALA A 240 5.12 -9.77 21.49
CA ALA A 240 6.52 -9.36 21.59
C ALA A 240 6.76 -7.92 21.10
N GLN A 241 5.93 -7.38 20.19
CA GLN A 241 5.98 -5.99 19.76
C GLN A 241 5.90 -5.03 20.94
N ARG A 242 4.95 -5.29 21.86
CA ARG A 242 4.78 -4.48 23.07
C ARG A 242 5.96 -4.64 24.00
N ASP A 243 6.47 -5.86 24.16
CA ASP A 243 7.58 -6.13 25.09
C ASP A 243 8.87 -5.41 24.65
N ARG A 244 9.06 -5.22 23.33
CA ARG A 244 10.21 -4.48 22.78
C ARG A 244 10.00 -2.97 22.68
N HIS A 245 8.82 -2.51 22.25
CA HIS A 245 8.58 -1.11 21.86
C HIS A 245 7.54 -0.38 22.73
N GLY A 246 6.89 -1.07 23.67
CA GLY A 246 5.89 -0.51 24.59
C GLY A 246 4.54 -0.17 23.97
N LYS A 247 4.31 -0.49 22.68
CA LYS A 247 3.07 -0.22 21.92
C LYS A 247 2.83 -1.31 20.87
N PRO A 248 1.57 -1.61 20.47
CA PRO A 248 0.31 -1.21 21.11
C PRO A 248 0.22 -1.60 22.59
N ARG A 249 -0.45 -0.76 23.40
CA ARG A 249 -0.53 -0.98 24.86
C ARG A 249 -1.51 -2.09 25.24
N SER A 250 -2.60 -2.20 24.49
CA SER A 250 -3.64 -3.18 24.80
C SER A 250 -3.26 -4.55 24.24
N PRO A 251 -3.20 -5.60 25.08
CA PRO A 251 -2.88 -6.95 24.63
C PRO A 251 -3.95 -7.54 23.71
N GLU A 252 -5.20 -7.05 23.76
CA GLU A 252 -6.28 -7.54 22.91
C GLU A 252 -6.05 -7.28 21.41
N PHE A 253 -5.19 -6.32 21.05
CA PHE A 253 -4.81 -6.03 19.66
C PHE A 253 -3.51 -6.73 19.23
N LEU A 254 -3.01 -7.67 20.03
CA LEU A 254 -1.77 -8.39 19.78
C LEU A 254 -2.05 -9.89 19.65
N LEU A 255 -1.38 -10.54 18.70
CA LEU A 255 -1.41 -11.98 18.54
C LEU A 255 -0.42 -12.66 19.48
N HIS A 256 -0.81 -13.81 20.01
CA HIS A 256 0.12 -14.76 20.57
C HIS A 256 0.85 -15.54 19.45
N PRO A 257 2.05 -16.08 19.72
CA PRO A 257 2.75 -16.90 18.75
C PRO A 257 1.90 -18.07 18.22
N GLY A 258 1.91 -18.27 16.91
CA GLY A 258 1.14 -19.28 16.21
C GLY A 258 -0.37 -19.00 16.11
N GLU A 259 -0.88 -17.91 16.71
CA GLU A 259 -2.32 -17.68 16.82
C GLU A 259 -2.98 -17.46 15.46
N LEU A 260 -2.36 -16.65 14.61
CA LEU A 260 -2.89 -16.35 13.27
C LEU A 260 -2.95 -17.60 12.39
N ARG A 261 -1.91 -18.43 12.42
CA ARG A 261 -1.89 -19.71 11.70
C ARG A 261 -2.99 -20.66 12.19
N ARG A 262 -3.21 -20.73 13.51
CA ARG A 262 -4.30 -21.55 14.08
C ARG A 262 -5.68 -21.04 13.70
N ALA A 263 -5.87 -19.72 13.63
CA ALA A 263 -7.14 -19.11 13.29
C ALA A 263 -7.61 -19.43 11.87
N PHE A 264 -6.69 -19.70 10.94
CA PHE A 264 -6.97 -20.07 9.55
C PHE A 264 -6.54 -21.51 9.21
N ALA A 265 -6.52 -22.41 10.19
CA ALA A 265 -6.01 -23.78 10.03
C ALA A 265 -6.82 -24.66 9.06
N SER A 266 -8.04 -24.26 8.73
CA SER A 266 -8.91 -24.88 7.71
C SER A 266 -8.53 -24.49 6.27
N LEU A 267 -7.74 -23.43 6.10
CA LEU A 267 -7.26 -22.96 4.81
C LEU A 267 -5.90 -23.59 4.47
N GLU A 268 -5.59 -23.67 3.17
CA GLU A 268 -4.25 -23.99 2.70
C GLU A 268 -3.31 -22.82 3.04
N ILE A 269 -2.38 -23.02 3.98
CA ILE A 269 -1.37 -22.02 4.33
C ILE A 269 -0.30 -22.00 3.22
N VAL A 270 -0.25 -20.92 2.45
CA VAL A 270 0.72 -20.75 1.35
C VAL A 270 2.01 -20.12 1.87
N GLU A 271 1.90 -19.05 2.65
CA GLU A 271 3.05 -18.40 3.29
C GLU A 271 2.70 -18.06 4.74
N TYR A 272 3.63 -18.30 5.67
CA TYR A 272 3.48 -17.90 7.06
C TYR A 272 4.83 -17.60 7.70
N ARG A 273 4.92 -16.46 8.39
CA ARG A 273 6.09 -16.12 9.20
C ARG A 273 5.71 -15.32 10.44
N GLU A 274 6.53 -15.48 11.46
CA GLU A 274 6.52 -14.65 12.67
C GLU A 274 7.92 -14.11 12.91
N GLY A 275 8.06 -12.81 13.13
CA GLY A 275 9.38 -12.21 13.32
C GLY A 275 9.41 -10.71 13.13
N GLU A 276 10.63 -10.18 13.14
CA GLU A 276 10.92 -8.77 12.95
C GLU A 276 10.95 -8.40 11.45
N ASP A 277 10.28 -7.32 11.07
CA ASP A 277 10.38 -6.74 9.73
C ASP A 277 11.56 -5.75 9.59
N ALA A 278 11.77 -5.21 8.39
CA ALA A 278 12.85 -4.26 8.13
C ALA A 278 12.72 -2.93 8.90
N GLU A 279 11.55 -2.64 9.47
CA GLU A 279 11.28 -1.46 10.29
C GLU A 279 11.35 -1.77 11.80
N GLY A 280 11.71 -3.00 12.17
CA GLY A 280 11.81 -3.43 13.55
C GLY A 280 10.49 -3.84 14.20
N ASN A 281 9.39 -3.91 13.43
CA ASN A 281 8.11 -4.38 13.93
C ASN A 281 8.12 -5.90 14.07
N ILE A 282 7.55 -6.43 15.16
CA ILE A 282 7.41 -7.86 15.42
C ILE A 282 5.98 -8.30 15.07
N LEU A 283 5.88 -9.10 14.03
CA LEU A 283 4.63 -9.36 13.30
C LEU A 283 4.40 -10.85 13.06
N ALA A 284 3.14 -11.20 12.86
CA ALA A 284 2.75 -12.42 12.15
C ALA A 284 2.21 -12.03 10.77
N SER A 285 2.71 -12.67 9.72
CA SER A 285 2.30 -12.46 8.32
C SER A 285 1.80 -13.79 7.75
N LEU A 286 0.65 -13.78 7.08
CA LEU A 286 -0.01 -14.98 6.55
C LEU A 286 -0.59 -14.72 5.15
N LEU A 287 -0.32 -15.62 4.21
CA LEU A 287 -1.13 -15.85 3.00
C LEU A 287 -1.74 -17.24 3.12
N ALA A 288 -3.07 -17.32 3.04
CA ALA A 288 -3.78 -18.60 3.03
C ALA A 288 -4.86 -18.64 1.95
N ARG A 289 -5.13 -19.82 1.38
CA ARG A 289 -6.06 -20.04 0.28
C ARG A 289 -7.21 -20.94 0.71
N ARG A 290 -8.41 -20.60 0.27
CA ARG A 290 -9.59 -21.46 0.34
C ARG A 290 -9.58 -22.43 -0.83
N SER A 291 -9.65 -23.73 -0.55
CA SER A 291 -9.79 -24.79 -1.56
C SER A 291 -11.11 -24.70 -2.33
#